data_AF-A0A8C3R7I6-F1
#
_entry.id   AF-A0A8C3R7I6-F1
#
_cell.length_a   1.000
_cell.length_b   1.000
_cell.length_c   1.000
_cell.angle_alpha   90.00
_cell.angle_beta   90.00
_cell.angle_gamma   90.00
#
_symmetry.space_group_name_H-M   'P 1'
#
loop_
_entity.id
_entity.type
_entity.pdbx_description
1 polymer ?
#
loop_
_entity_poly.entity_id
_entity_poly.type
_entity_poly.pdbx_seq_one_letter_code
_entity_poly.pdbx_strand_id
1 'polypeptide(L)'
;MLVLCDFPKILYEKFVEFFQSISLPSHCYAYSNSLNVLPWDHVLLTTVLKGQNITGHRKQKGRKMFLWEALPVVEARVEKLLGKKKYKEVVRYLRAVKCSENQRLRELRDLIPFYLCKSGHFLDAAHSLLFPVNSLACCSACRMSACQFKVYLKMFRTGCVPSGNEVLEAGHWVTAGSPLRDSVLIKQALKLLYSSKALYRNAKCWSSFIMVLGSIDSLEKRGQLLPLCLEEPPLGFQESVLAASANFLEDLRSGVNVTLPSAPFSGQLHHEASLILAGQAVQQMLCSDLPYLSSFLEIVLAFGKNFWALRLLLDQLSCEEHILCGTANLLLRDLSREKATMLRVWQNLGPQYVGQFLCLFLTCRHKRMQSVGLFSLSLVIDNLHLCPWARQLCTFFYESGLRQLPFGTTVYHEVSKFVSAFEKL
;
A
#
# COMPACT_ATOMS: atom_id res chain seq x y z
N MET A 1 -28.88 -13.74 -17.94
CA MET A 1 -28.79 -14.94 -18.80
C MET A 1 -28.27 -14.66 -20.21
N LEU A 2 -28.85 -13.75 -21.00
CA LEU A 2 -28.45 -13.51 -22.41
C LEU A 2 -26.95 -13.18 -22.61
N VAL A 3 -26.31 -12.53 -21.63
CA VAL A 3 -24.86 -12.24 -21.67
C VAL A 3 -24.01 -13.42 -21.17
N LEU A 4 -24.42 -14.03 -20.06
CA LEU A 4 -23.66 -15.05 -19.33
C LEU A 4 -23.68 -16.41 -20.04
N CYS A 5 -24.84 -16.81 -20.56
CA CYS A 5 -25.04 -18.10 -21.25
C CYS A 5 -24.51 -18.05 -22.69
N ASP A 6 -24.09 -19.19 -23.21
CA ASP A 6 -23.69 -19.37 -24.61
C ASP A 6 -24.90 -19.91 -25.41
N PHE A 7 -25.90 -19.05 -25.64
CA PHE A 7 -27.05 -19.42 -26.48
C PHE A 7 -26.62 -19.52 -27.96
N PRO A 8 -27.09 -20.54 -28.71
CA PRO A 8 -27.00 -20.53 -30.16
C PRO A 8 -27.61 -19.23 -30.72
N LYS A 9 -26.99 -18.65 -31.75
CA LYS A 9 -27.43 -17.36 -32.34
C LYS A 9 -28.92 -17.36 -32.70
N ILE A 10 -29.39 -18.44 -33.31
CA ILE A 10 -30.80 -18.63 -33.69
C ILE A 10 -31.72 -18.55 -32.47
N LEU A 11 -31.31 -19.14 -31.34
CA LEU A 11 -32.11 -19.14 -30.12
C LEU A 11 -32.10 -17.74 -29.46
N TYR A 12 -30.96 -17.06 -29.48
CA TYR A 12 -30.84 -15.67 -29.02
C TYR A 12 -31.78 -14.74 -29.82
N GLU A 13 -31.74 -14.83 -31.14
CA GLU A 13 -32.57 -14.03 -32.04
C GLU A 13 -34.06 -14.31 -31.80
N LYS A 14 -34.46 -15.59 -31.72
CA LYS A 14 -35.85 -15.98 -31.40
C LYS A 14 -36.31 -15.45 -30.04
N PHE A 15 -35.46 -15.45 -29.02
CA PHE A 15 -35.81 -14.89 -27.71
C PHE A 15 -36.03 -13.38 -27.80
N VAL A 16 -35.13 -12.65 -28.47
CA VAL A 16 -35.27 -11.20 -28.65
C VAL A 16 -36.53 -10.87 -29.46
N GLU A 17 -36.76 -11.57 -30.56
CA GLU A 17 -37.96 -11.42 -31.41
C GLU A 17 -39.24 -11.72 -30.63
N PHE A 18 -39.28 -12.82 -29.86
CA PHE A 18 -40.42 -13.18 -29.03
C PHE A 18 -40.76 -12.06 -28.05
N PHE A 19 -39.78 -11.56 -27.30
CA PHE A 19 -40.02 -10.48 -26.36
C PHE A 19 -40.41 -9.15 -27.01
N GLN A 20 -39.84 -8.83 -28.17
CA GLN A 20 -40.21 -7.65 -28.95
C GLN A 20 -41.63 -7.75 -29.53
N SER A 21 -42.14 -8.96 -29.75
CA SER A 21 -43.51 -9.20 -30.21
C SER A 21 -44.57 -9.00 -29.11
N ILE A 22 -44.17 -8.96 -27.83
CA ILE A 22 -45.09 -8.75 -26.72
C ILE A 22 -45.52 -7.29 -26.70
N SER A 23 -46.83 -7.05 -26.86
CA SER A 23 -47.41 -5.72 -26.70
C SER A 23 -47.42 -5.33 -25.22
N LEU A 24 -46.41 -4.56 -24.81
CA LEU A 24 -46.28 -4.07 -23.44
C LEU A 24 -47.01 -2.73 -23.26
N PRO A 25 -47.69 -2.51 -22.12
CA PRO A 25 -48.21 -1.19 -21.76
C PRO A 25 -47.10 -0.13 -21.78
N SER A 26 -47.47 1.14 -22.00
CA SER A 26 -46.47 2.22 -22.18
C SER A 26 -45.53 2.42 -21.00
N HIS A 27 -45.99 2.17 -19.78
CA HIS A 27 -45.17 2.20 -18.57
C HIS A 27 -44.18 1.02 -18.46
N CYS A 28 -44.31 0.01 -19.31
CA CYS A 28 -43.44 -1.16 -19.40
C CYS A 28 -42.43 -1.11 -20.55
N TYR A 29 -42.37 -0.03 -21.35
CA TYR A 29 -41.40 0.07 -22.46
C TYR A 29 -39.93 0.00 -22.00
N ALA A 30 -39.64 0.34 -20.74
CA ALA A 30 -38.33 0.14 -20.15
C ALA A 30 -37.89 -1.35 -20.17
N TYR A 31 -38.84 -2.29 -20.00
CA TYR A 31 -38.56 -3.73 -20.07
C TYR A 31 -38.26 -4.19 -21.50
N SER A 32 -38.99 -3.68 -22.50
CA SER A 32 -38.67 -3.96 -23.91
C SER A 32 -37.24 -3.50 -24.26
N ASN A 33 -36.84 -2.33 -23.77
CA ASN A 33 -35.50 -1.78 -24.01
C ASN A 33 -34.39 -2.50 -23.23
N SER A 34 -34.72 -3.16 -22.11
CA SER A 34 -33.75 -3.93 -21.30
C SER A 34 -33.18 -5.14 -22.04
N LEU A 35 -33.84 -5.58 -23.11
CA LEU A 35 -33.42 -6.69 -23.98
C LEU A 35 -32.59 -6.25 -25.18
N ASN A 36 -32.34 -4.94 -25.35
CA ASN A 36 -31.41 -4.40 -26.34
C ASN A 36 -29.95 -4.61 -25.89
N VAL A 37 -29.59 -5.88 -25.70
CA VAL A 37 -28.25 -6.33 -25.37
C VAL A 37 -27.51 -6.58 -26.67
N LEU A 38 -26.31 -6.02 -26.82
CA LEU A 38 -25.48 -6.32 -27.98
C LEU A 38 -25.06 -7.79 -27.93
N PRO A 39 -25.14 -8.56 -29.02
CA PRO A 39 -24.60 -9.92 -29.01
C PRO A 39 -23.06 -9.89 -28.94
N TRP A 40 -22.44 -11.00 -28.51
CA TRP A 40 -20.97 -11.08 -28.38
C TRP A 40 -20.22 -10.93 -29.71
N ASP A 41 -20.88 -11.22 -30.84
CA ASP A 41 -20.35 -11.08 -32.21
C ASP A 41 -20.58 -9.67 -32.79
N HIS A 42 -21.23 -8.75 -32.07
CA HIS A 42 -21.46 -7.39 -32.53
C HIS A 42 -20.15 -6.67 -32.87
N VAL A 43 -20.06 -6.09 -34.07
CA VAL A 43 -18.81 -5.52 -34.62
C VAL A 43 -18.17 -4.48 -33.70
N LEU A 44 -18.97 -3.61 -33.08
CA LEU A 44 -18.43 -2.58 -32.18
C LEU A 44 -17.85 -3.18 -30.90
N LEU A 45 -18.49 -4.20 -30.34
CA LEU A 45 -18.02 -4.87 -29.13
C LEU A 45 -16.76 -5.69 -29.43
N THR A 46 -16.78 -6.48 -30.51
CA THR A 46 -15.64 -7.33 -30.90
C THR A 46 -14.40 -6.51 -31.21
N THR A 47 -14.53 -5.37 -31.90
CA THR A 47 -13.40 -4.46 -32.16
C THR A 47 -12.83 -3.82 -30.89
N VAL A 48 -13.67 -3.50 -29.89
CA VAL A 48 -13.21 -3.08 -28.56
C VAL A 48 -12.44 -4.19 -27.87
N LEU A 49 -13.03 -5.40 -27.76
CA LEU A 49 -12.41 -6.54 -27.06
C LEU A 49 -11.07 -6.95 -27.71
N LYS A 50 -10.97 -6.89 -29.04
CA LYS A 50 -9.73 -7.12 -29.80
C LYS A 50 -8.70 -5.99 -29.67
N GLY A 51 -9.07 -4.84 -29.09
CA GLY A 51 -8.20 -3.68 -28.93
C GLY A 51 -8.04 -2.83 -30.20
N GLN A 52 -8.84 -3.08 -31.24
CA GLN A 52 -8.85 -2.31 -32.49
C GLN A 52 -9.62 -1.00 -32.35
N ASN A 53 -10.55 -0.92 -31.39
CA ASN A 53 -11.31 0.28 -31.08
C ASN A 53 -11.15 0.65 -29.60
N ILE A 54 -10.18 1.49 -29.27
CA ILE A 54 -9.89 1.91 -27.89
C ILE A 54 -10.88 2.95 -27.35
N THR A 55 -11.61 3.65 -28.22
CA THR A 55 -12.52 4.74 -27.83
C THR A 55 -13.97 4.28 -27.65
N GLY A 56 -14.28 3.05 -28.05
CA GLY A 56 -15.62 2.51 -28.01
C GLY A 56 -16.61 3.21 -28.93
N HIS A 57 -16.15 3.90 -29.98
CA HIS A 57 -17.04 4.57 -30.92
C HIS A 57 -16.69 4.33 -32.38
N ARG A 58 -17.69 4.34 -33.26
CA ARG A 58 -17.54 4.24 -34.71
C ARG A 58 -18.41 5.28 -35.41
N LYS A 59 -17.93 5.86 -36.51
CA LYS A 59 -18.79 6.65 -37.40
C LYS A 59 -19.50 5.69 -38.36
N GLN A 60 -20.83 5.76 -38.40
CA GLN A 60 -21.66 5.02 -39.35
C GLN A 60 -22.61 6.01 -40.02
N LYS A 61 -22.55 6.11 -41.36
CA LYS A 61 -23.36 7.05 -42.16
C LYS A 61 -23.34 8.49 -41.59
N GLY A 62 -22.16 8.99 -41.24
CA GLY A 62 -21.98 10.33 -40.65
C GLY A 62 -22.30 10.46 -39.15
N ARG A 63 -23.05 9.53 -38.55
CA ARG A 63 -23.42 9.55 -37.12
C ARG A 63 -22.40 8.81 -36.25
N LYS A 64 -22.06 9.39 -35.09
CA LYS A 64 -21.17 8.78 -34.10
C LYS A 64 -21.95 7.80 -33.22
N MET A 65 -21.63 6.52 -33.32
CA MET A 65 -22.17 5.43 -32.51
C MET A 65 -21.21 5.13 -31.36
N PHE A 66 -21.71 4.97 -30.14
CA PHE A 66 -20.91 4.59 -28.97
C PHE A 66 -21.29 3.20 -28.48
N LEU A 67 -20.34 2.48 -27.88
CA LEU A 67 -20.59 1.26 -27.13
C LEU A 67 -21.30 1.66 -25.84
N TRP A 68 -22.62 1.63 -25.87
CA TRP A 68 -23.47 1.96 -24.75
C TRP A 68 -24.21 0.70 -24.30
N GLU A 69 -24.11 0.37 -23.01
CA GLU A 69 -24.81 -0.77 -22.43
C GLU A 69 -25.37 -0.42 -21.04
N ALA A 70 -26.50 -1.04 -20.70
CA ALA A 70 -27.07 -0.95 -19.36
C ALA A 70 -26.14 -1.60 -18.33
N LEU A 71 -26.09 -1.09 -17.10
CA LEU A 71 -25.13 -1.56 -16.10
C LEU A 71 -25.18 -3.08 -15.84
N PRO A 72 -26.35 -3.74 -15.73
CA PRO A 72 -26.39 -5.19 -15.53
C PRO A 72 -25.75 -5.99 -16.68
N VAL A 73 -25.76 -5.44 -17.90
CA VAL A 73 -25.05 -6.02 -19.05
C VAL A 73 -23.55 -5.86 -18.89
N VAL A 74 -23.10 -4.68 -18.44
CA VAL A 74 -21.69 -4.40 -18.15
C VAL A 74 -21.16 -5.38 -17.10
N GLU A 75 -21.87 -5.51 -15.98
CA GLU A 75 -21.52 -6.41 -14.87
C GLU A 75 -21.44 -7.87 -15.36
N ALA A 76 -22.47 -8.34 -16.08
CA ALA A 76 -22.48 -9.70 -16.64
C ALA A 76 -21.37 -9.95 -17.66
N ARG A 77 -20.98 -8.94 -18.46
CA ARG A 77 -19.85 -9.08 -19.39
C ARG A 77 -18.53 -9.18 -18.66
N VAL A 78 -18.33 -8.34 -17.65
CA VAL A 78 -17.13 -8.37 -16.80
C VAL A 78 -17.04 -9.73 -16.14
N GLU A 79 -18.11 -10.19 -15.48
CA GLU A 79 -18.17 -11.50 -14.83
C GLU A 79 -17.78 -12.64 -15.79
N LYS A 80 -18.39 -12.70 -16.99
CA LYS A 80 -18.08 -13.75 -17.98
C LYS A 80 -16.63 -13.72 -18.43
N LEU A 81 -16.07 -12.52 -18.66
CA LEU A 81 -14.68 -12.37 -19.08
C LEU A 81 -13.71 -12.74 -17.95
N LEU A 82 -14.04 -12.41 -16.69
CA LEU A 82 -13.27 -12.82 -15.51
C LEU A 82 -13.28 -14.34 -15.32
N GLY A 83 -14.44 -14.98 -15.48
CA GLY A 83 -14.56 -16.45 -15.46
C GLY A 83 -13.69 -17.13 -16.52
N LYS A 84 -13.48 -16.46 -17.66
CA LYS A 84 -12.57 -16.92 -18.74
C LYS A 84 -11.12 -16.42 -18.59
N LYS A 85 -10.78 -15.75 -17.48
CA LYS A 85 -9.46 -15.13 -17.21
C LYS A 85 -9.00 -14.16 -18.30
N LYS A 86 -9.93 -13.53 -19.03
CA LYS A 86 -9.68 -12.58 -20.12
C LYS A 86 -9.54 -11.14 -19.60
N TYR A 87 -8.56 -10.92 -18.72
CA TYR A 87 -8.41 -9.66 -17.99
C TYR A 87 -8.10 -8.47 -18.91
N LYS A 88 -7.34 -8.68 -20.00
CA LYS A 88 -7.02 -7.60 -20.97
C LYS A 88 -8.28 -7.12 -21.68
N GLU A 89 -9.18 -8.03 -22.03
CA GLU A 89 -10.46 -7.74 -22.64
C GLU A 89 -11.40 -7.00 -21.67
N VAL A 90 -11.41 -7.36 -20.38
CA VAL A 90 -12.12 -6.60 -19.34
C VAL A 90 -11.64 -5.16 -19.29
N VAL A 91 -10.32 -4.94 -19.26
CA VAL A 91 -9.73 -3.59 -19.24
C VAL A 91 -10.13 -2.79 -20.49
N ARG A 92 -10.01 -3.37 -21.68
CA ARG A 92 -10.40 -2.71 -22.94
C ARG A 92 -11.88 -2.35 -22.95
N TYR A 93 -12.73 -3.27 -22.50
CA TYR A 93 -14.16 -3.08 -22.42
C TYR A 93 -14.55 -1.95 -21.45
N LEU A 94 -14.06 -1.99 -20.21
CA LEU A 94 -14.35 -0.98 -19.18
C LEU A 94 -13.85 0.42 -19.56
N ARG A 95 -12.72 0.50 -20.29
CA ARG A 95 -12.21 1.75 -20.85
C ARG A 95 -13.05 2.28 -22.01
N ALA A 96 -13.87 1.48 -22.68
CA ALA A 96 -14.60 1.89 -23.88
C ALA A 96 -16.11 2.06 -23.66
N VAL A 97 -16.71 1.22 -22.81
CA VAL A 97 -18.16 1.19 -22.59
C VAL A 97 -18.67 2.44 -21.90
N LYS A 98 -19.84 2.90 -22.32
CA LYS A 98 -20.63 3.96 -21.67
C LYS A 98 -21.89 3.36 -21.05
N CYS A 99 -22.31 3.94 -19.93
CA CYS A 99 -23.51 3.56 -19.20
C CYS A 99 -24.18 4.82 -18.65
N SER A 100 -25.49 4.77 -18.38
CA SER A 100 -26.22 5.84 -17.67
C SER A 100 -25.79 5.94 -16.20
N GLU A 101 -25.48 4.81 -15.56
CA GLU A 101 -25.11 4.71 -14.14
C GLU A 101 -23.61 4.99 -13.93
N ASN A 102 -23.21 6.25 -14.10
CA ASN A 102 -21.79 6.66 -14.09
C ASN A 102 -21.05 6.32 -12.78
N GLN A 103 -21.73 6.32 -11.64
CA GLN A 103 -21.11 6.04 -10.34
C GLN A 103 -20.72 4.56 -10.20
N ARG A 104 -21.64 3.64 -10.48
CA ARG A 104 -21.34 2.20 -10.44
C ARG A 104 -20.38 1.77 -11.55
N LEU A 105 -20.48 2.37 -12.73
CA LEU A 105 -19.48 2.16 -13.78
C LEU A 105 -18.08 2.64 -13.36
N ARG A 106 -17.99 3.71 -12.56
CA ARG A 106 -16.71 4.18 -12.00
C ARG A 106 -16.13 3.16 -11.02
N GLU A 107 -16.94 2.55 -10.17
CA GLU A 107 -16.51 1.48 -9.25
C GLU A 107 -15.91 0.30 -10.02
N LEU A 108 -16.55 -0.13 -11.13
CA LEU A 108 -15.98 -1.16 -12.00
C LEU A 108 -14.67 -0.71 -12.66
N ARG A 109 -14.57 0.56 -13.09
CA ARG A 109 -13.34 1.11 -13.68
C ARG A 109 -12.20 1.28 -12.67
N ASP A 110 -12.50 1.47 -11.40
CA ASP A 110 -11.49 1.53 -10.34
C ASP A 110 -10.80 0.16 -10.11
N LEU A 111 -11.36 -0.92 -10.67
CA LEU A 111 -10.74 -2.26 -10.73
C LEU A 111 -9.84 -2.47 -11.96
N ILE A 112 -9.78 -1.52 -12.91
CA ILE A 112 -8.89 -1.62 -14.09
C ILE A 112 -7.43 -1.88 -13.69
N PRO A 113 -6.83 -1.16 -12.72
CA PRO A 113 -5.46 -1.42 -12.30
C PRO A 113 -5.27 -2.84 -11.77
N PHE A 114 -6.24 -3.37 -11.03
CA PHE A 114 -6.20 -4.76 -10.56
C PHE A 114 -6.19 -5.76 -11.71
N TYR A 115 -7.04 -5.60 -12.72
CA TYR A 115 -7.05 -6.48 -13.90
C TYR A 115 -5.77 -6.37 -14.75
N LEU A 116 -5.14 -5.19 -14.78
CA LEU A 116 -3.82 -5.00 -15.36
C LEU A 116 -2.76 -5.80 -14.58
N CYS A 117 -2.76 -5.75 -13.25
CA CYS A 117 -1.91 -6.61 -12.41
C CYS A 117 -2.17 -8.10 -12.68
N LYS A 118 -3.43 -8.55 -12.74
CA LYS A 118 -3.80 -9.95 -13.03
C LYS A 118 -3.29 -10.45 -14.38
N SER A 119 -3.01 -9.55 -15.33
CA SER A 119 -2.46 -9.87 -16.65
C SER A 119 -0.95 -9.61 -16.78
N GLY A 120 -0.27 -9.28 -15.67
CA GLY A 120 1.17 -9.05 -15.60
C GLY A 120 1.62 -7.64 -16.04
N HIS A 121 0.70 -6.71 -16.30
CA HIS A 121 1.00 -5.34 -16.77
C HIS A 121 1.09 -4.37 -15.59
N PHE A 122 2.05 -4.59 -14.68
CA PHE A 122 2.17 -3.81 -13.44
C PHE A 122 2.48 -2.34 -13.66
N LEU A 123 3.28 -2.01 -14.68
CA LEU A 123 3.60 -0.61 -14.99
C LEU A 123 2.34 0.14 -15.44
N ASP A 124 1.59 -0.45 -16.36
CA ASP A 124 0.32 0.11 -16.83
C ASP A 124 -0.70 0.21 -15.70
N ALA A 125 -0.71 -0.74 -14.76
CA ALA A 125 -1.55 -0.69 -13.57
C ALA A 125 -1.21 0.50 -12.69
N ALA A 126 0.08 0.70 -12.38
CA ALA A 126 0.55 1.84 -11.59
C ALA A 126 0.20 3.18 -12.26
N HIS A 127 0.39 3.30 -13.58
CA HIS A 127 -0.06 4.46 -14.34
C HIS A 127 -1.58 4.62 -14.26
N SER A 128 -2.36 3.55 -14.46
CA SER A 128 -3.82 3.62 -14.45
C SER A 128 -4.40 4.01 -13.08
N LEU A 129 -3.68 3.83 -11.98
CA LEU A 129 -4.09 4.34 -10.66
C LEU A 129 -4.03 5.87 -10.60
N LEU A 130 -3.04 6.48 -11.25
CA LEU A 130 -2.74 7.91 -11.18
C LEU A 130 -3.44 8.74 -12.27
N PHE A 131 -3.85 8.13 -13.38
CA PHE A 131 -4.52 8.81 -14.48
C PHE A 131 -6.02 8.47 -14.54
N PRO A 132 -6.90 9.48 -14.64
CA PRO A 132 -8.34 9.24 -14.75
C PRO A 132 -8.72 8.56 -16.07
N VAL A 133 -9.64 7.61 -16.03
CA VAL A 133 -10.21 6.97 -17.22
C VAL A 133 -11.37 7.83 -17.75
N ASN A 134 -11.33 8.23 -19.02
CA ASN A 134 -12.44 8.89 -19.75
C ASN A 134 -13.11 10.06 -19.04
N SER A 135 -12.46 11.24 -19.01
CA SER A 135 -13.04 12.51 -18.51
C SER A 135 -13.57 12.48 -17.06
N LEU A 136 -13.23 11.44 -16.28
CA LEU A 136 -13.50 11.42 -14.85
C LEU A 136 -12.69 12.53 -14.15
N ALA A 137 -13.30 13.16 -13.15
CA ALA A 137 -12.71 14.30 -12.45
C ALA A 137 -11.50 13.94 -11.56
N CYS A 138 -11.33 12.67 -11.14
CA CYS A 138 -10.21 12.23 -10.29
C CYS A 138 -9.78 10.80 -10.62
N CYS A 139 -8.49 10.51 -10.48
CA CYS A 139 -7.91 9.19 -10.69
C CYS A 139 -8.38 8.16 -9.64
N SER A 140 -8.10 6.87 -9.86
CA SER A 140 -8.49 5.80 -8.92
C SER A 140 -7.75 5.91 -7.59
N ALA A 141 -6.52 6.43 -7.59
CA ALA A 141 -5.73 6.63 -6.39
C ALA A 141 -6.42 7.58 -5.37
N CYS A 142 -7.19 8.58 -5.85
CA CYS A 142 -7.96 9.47 -4.98
C CYS A 142 -8.97 8.74 -4.08
N ARG A 143 -9.48 7.57 -4.55
CA ARG A 143 -10.53 6.77 -3.91
C ARG A 143 -10.01 5.47 -3.30
N MET A 144 -8.71 5.27 -3.34
CA MET A 144 -8.08 4.06 -2.84
C MET A 144 -8.04 4.08 -1.31
N SER A 145 -8.38 2.94 -0.70
CA SER A 145 -8.21 2.73 0.75
C SER A 145 -6.77 2.36 1.11
N ALA A 146 -6.39 2.52 2.38
CA ALA A 146 -5.08 2.10 2.88
C ALA A 146 -4.81 0.59 2.66
N CYS A 147 -5.83 -0.25 2.80
CA CYS A 147 -5.72 -1.68 2.54
C CYS A 147 -5.43 -1.98 1.07
N GLN A 148 -6.12 -1.30 0.14
CA GLN A 148 -5.85 -1.44 -1.29
C GLN A 148 -4.45 -0.93 -1.65
N PHE A 149 -4.01 0.20 -1.07
CA PHE A 149 -2.66 0.73 -1.26
C PHE A 149 -1.60 -0.33 -0.89
N LYS A 150 -1.71 -0.94 0.30
CA LYS A 150 -0.83 -2.03 0.74
C LYS A 150 -0.80 -3.19 -0.26
N VAL A 151 -1.97 -3.64 -0.72
CA VAL A 151 -2.09 -4.76 -1.66
C VAL A 151 -1.43 -4.42 -3.00
N TYR A 152 -1.65 -3.22 -3.56
CA TYR A 152 -1.03 -2.81 -4.81
C TYR A 152 0.49 -2.71 -4.70
N LEU A 153 1.02 -2.11 -3.62
CA LEU A 153 2.48 -2.08 -3.40
C LEU A 153 3.08 -3.48 -3.36
N LYS A 154 2.40 -4.41 -2.69
CA LYS A 154 2.81 -5.81 -2.62
C LYS A 154 2.78 -6.48 -4.00
N MET A 155 1.74 -6.24 -4.81
CA MET A 155 1.68 -6.73 -6.19
C MET A 155 2.84 -6.19 -7.03
N PHE A 156 3.12 -4.89 -6.93
CA PHE A 156 4.18 -4.23 -7.67
C PHE A 156 5.58 -4.72 -7.26
N ARG A 157 5.80 -4.96 -5.96
CA ARG A 157 7.08 -5.46 -5.43
C ARG A 157 7.34 -6.93 -5.79
N THR A 158 6.30 -7.74 -5.93
CA THR A 158 6.47 -9.21 -6.01
C THR A 158 6.03 -9.83 -7.32
N GLY A 159 5.38 -9.07 -8.21
CA GLY A 159 4.82 -9.61 -9.45
C GLY A 159 3.70 -10.64 -9.22
N CYS A 160 3.22 -10.75 -7.98
CA CYS A 160 2.20 -11.70 -7.55
C CYS A 160 0.88 -10.99 -7.29
N VAL A 161 -0.23 -11.70 -7.50
CA VAL A 161 -1.59 -11.19 -7.33
C VAL A 161 -2.47 -12.20 -6.57
N PRO A 162 -3.51 -11.77 -5.84
CA PRO A 162 -4.52 -12.66 -5.28
C PRO A 162 -5.12 -13.57 -6.37
N SER A 163 -5.41 -14.83 -6.04
CA SER A 163 -5.91 -15.81 -7.00
C SER A 163 -7.31 -15.49 -7.52
N GLY A 164 -8.19 -14.97 -6.69
CA GLY A 164 -9.55 -14.64 -7.11
C GLY A 164 -9.68 -13.24 -7.71
N ASN A 165 -10.91 -12.72 -7.72
CA ASN A 165 -11.32 -11.56 -8.52
C ASN A 165 -11.51 -10.29 -7.68
N GLU A 166 -11.29 -10.36 -6.38
CA GLU A 166 -11.33 -9.19 -5.50
C GLU A 166 -9.94 -8.74 -5.08
N VAL A 167 -9.75 -7.42 -4.94
CA VAL A 167 -8.45 -6.84 -4.56
C VAL A 167 -8.05 -7.27 -3.16
N LEU A 168 -9.00 -7.29 -2.22
CA LEU A 168 -8.77 -7.58 -0.80
C LEU A 168 -9.02 -9.05 -0.45
N GLU A 169 -9.08 -9.93 -1.45
CA GLU A 169 -9.37 -11.34 -1.22
C GLU A 169 -8.28 -12.00 -0.36
N ALA A 170 -8.71 -12.59 0.75
CA ALA A 170 -7.85 -13.39 1.59
C ALA A 170 -7.65 -14.75 0.93
N GLY A 171 -6.41 -15.10 0.58
CA GLY A 171 -6.17 -16.38 -0.09
C GLY A 171 -4.78 -16.53 -0.69
N HIS A 172 -4.69 -17.46 -1.63
CA HIS A 172 -3.46 -17.80 -2.32
C HIS A 172 -3.04 -16.69 -3.29
N TRP A 173 -1.72 -16.47 -3.38
CA TRP A 173 -1.13 -15.51 -4.31
C TRP A 173 -0.47 -16.26 -5.45
N VAL A 174 -0.69 -15.80 -6.68
CA VAL A 174 -0.16 -16.39 -7.91
C VAL A 174 0.73 -15.40 -8.63
N THR A 175 1.82 -15.88 -9.23
CA THR A 175 2.69 -15.04 -10.06
C THR A 175 1.96 -14.68 -11.36
N ALA A 176 1.88 -13.38 -11.66
CA ALA A 176 1.24 -12.88 -12.88
C ALA A 176 2.23 -12.27 -13.88
N GLY A 177 3.42 -11.85 -13.43
CA GLY A 177 4.47 -11.31 -14.29
C GLY A 177 5.68 -10.83 -13.48
N SER A 178 6.59 -10.13 -14.14
CA SER A 178 7.77 -9.56 -13.49
C SER A 178 7.40 -8.38 -12.58
N PRO A 179 8.00 -8.28 -11.37
CA PRO A 179 7.84 -7.11 -10.50
C PRO A 179 8.26 -5.80 -11.17
N LEU A 180 7.82 -4.67 -10.60
CA LEU A 180 8.35 -3.37 -10.95
C LEU A 180 9.79 -3.23 -10.44
N ARG A 181 10.63 -2.54 -11.22
CA ARG A 181 11.94 -2.07 -10.74
C ARG A 181 11.77 -1.11 -9.57
N ASP A 182 12.66 -1.17 -8.60
CA ASP A 182 12.57 -0.42 -7.34
C ASP A 182 12.45 1.09 -7.55
N SER A 183 13.22 1.64 -8.47
CA SER A 183 13.14 3.06 -8.83
C SER A 183 11.75 3.49 -9.34
N VAL A 184 11.07 2.60 -10.06
CA VAL A 184 9.70 2.81 -10.53
C VAL A 184 8.72 2.61 -9.39
N LEU A 185 8.87 1.54 -8.61
CA LEU A 185 8.01 1.25 -7.45
C LEU A 185 7.99 2.41 -6.46
N ILE A 186 9.16 2.90 -6.04
CA ILE A 186 9.32 4.02 -5.10
C ILE A 186 8.62 5.26 -5.63
N LYS A 187 8.92 5.65 -6.88
CA LYS A 187 8.31 6.81 -7.52
C LYS A 187 6.79 6.70 -7.58
N GLN A 188 6.26 5.57 -8.01
CA GLN A 188 4.81 5.40 -8.14
C GLN A 188 4.13 5.34 -6.78
N ALA A 189 4.72 4.67 -5.79
CA ALA A 189 4.20 4.61 -4.42
C ALA A 189 4.08 6.00 -3.79
N LEU A 190 5.12 6.82 -3.91
CA LEU A 190 5.09 8.20 -3.41
C LEU A 190 4.07 9.07 -4.16
N LYS A 191 3.98 8.95 -5.49
CA LYS A 191 2.92 9.64 -6.25
C LYS A 191 1.52 9.23 -5.80
N LEU A 192 1.29 7.95 -5.48
CA LEU A 192 0.02 7.48 -4.94
C LEU A 192 -0.26 8.10 -3.57
N LEU A 193 0.73 8.16 -2.67
CA LEU A 193 0.59 8.84 -1.38
C LEU A 193 0.23 10.32 -1.57
N TYR A 194 0.92 11.03 -2.47
CA TYR A 194 0.70 12.46 -2.70
C TYR A 194 -0.63 12.76 -3.41
N SER A 195 -1.19 11.79 -4.14
CA SER A 195 -2.46 11.95 -4.85
C SER A 195 -3.69 12.06 -3.94
N SER A 196 -3.58 11.66 -2.67
CA SER A 196 -4.70 11.65 -1.72
C SER A 196 -4.24 12.00 -0.31
N LYS A 197 -4.81 13.07 0.26
CA LYS A 197 -4.58 13.43 1.68
C LYS A 197 -4.94 12.28 2.63
N ALA A 198 -5.96 11.48 2.28
CA ALA A 198 -6.38 10.35 3.08
C ALA A 198 -5.32 9.22 3.08
N LEU A 199 -4.57 9.03 2.00
CA LEU A 199 -3.45 8.09 1.95
C LEU A 199 -2.22 8.69 2.65
N TYR A 200 -1.88 9.95 2.33
CA TYR A 200 -0.72 10.66 2.86
C TYR A 200 -0.73 10.78 4.39
N ARG A 201 -1.90 10.99 5.01
CA ARG A 201 -2.02 11.15 6.47
C ARG A 201 -2.21 9.83 7.22
N ASN A 202 -2.22 8.69 6.51
CA ASN A 202 -2.54 7.40 7.10
C ASN A 202 -1.26 6.62 7.46
N ALA A 203 -1.10 6.32 8.74
CA ALA A 203 0.02 5.55 9.27
C ALA A 203 0.18 4.17 8.62
N LYS A 204 -0.93 3.51 8.25
CA LYS A 204 -0.92 2.20 7.58
C LYS A 204 -0.34 2.26 6.18
N CYS A 205 -0.49 3.39 5.50
CA CYS A 205 0.09 3.58 4.17
C CYS A 205 1.62 3.72 4.27
N TRP A 206 2.12 4.56 5.18
CA TRP A 206 3.56 4.72 5.40
C TRP A 206 4.24 3.46 5.93
N SER A 207 3.62 2.78 6.90
CA SER A 207 4.12 1.49 7.38
C SER A 207 4.14 0.45 6.27
N SER A 208 3.11 0.39 5.41
CA SER A 208 3.11 -0.51 4.25
C SER A 208 4.20 -0.16 3.24
N PHE A 209 4.47 1.12 3.01
CA PHE A 209 5.55 1.57 2.15
C PHE A 209 6.92 1.13 2.69
N ILE A 210 7.20 1.38 3.97
CA ILE A 210 8.44 0.95 4.63
C ILE A 210 8.58 -0.58 4.58
N MET A 211 7.54 -1.32 4.99
CA MET A 211 7.58 -2.78 5.00
C MET A 211 7.86 -3.36 3.61
N VAL A 212 7.24 -2.80 2.55
CA VAL A 212 7.45 -3.28 1.17
C VAL A 212 8.88 -3.05 0.70
N LEU A 213 9.47 -1.90 1.02
CA LEU A 213 10.87 -1.59 0.66
C LEU A 213 11.88 -2.38 1.51
N GLY A 214 11.52 -2.65 2.76
CA GLY A 214 12.29 -3.46 3.71
C GLY A 214 12.00 -4.96 3.63
N SER A 215 11.47 -5.47 2.51
CA SER A 215 11.19 -6.89 2.31
C SER A 215 11.78 -7.40 1.00
N ILE A 216 11.99 -8.71 0.89
CA ILE A 216 12.38 -9.34 -0.38
C ILE A 216 11.26 -9.21 -1.43
N ASP A 217 11.62 -9.43 -2.69
CA ASP A 217 10.76 -9.36 -3.87
C ASP A 217 9.90 -10.64 -4.08
N SER A 218 9.85 -11.54 -3.10
CA SER A 218 9.06 -12.77 -3.13
C SER A 218 8.11 -12.90 -1.95
N LEU A 219 7.11 -13.78 -2.10
CA LEU A 219 6.09 -14.04 -1.08
C LEU A 219 6.22 -15.44 -0.51
N GLU A 220 5.91 -15.56 0.77
CA GLU A 220 5.68 -16.86 1.38
C GLU A 220 4.42 -17.55 0.82
N LYS A 221 4.27 -18.85 1.08
CA LYS A 221 3.10 -19.65 0.67
C LYS A 221 1.75 -19.05 1.07
N ARG A 222 1.71 -18.30 2.19
CA ARG A 222 0.51 -17.62 2.72
C ARG A 222 0.34 -16.19 2.19
N GLY A 223 1.19 -15.75 1.27
CA GLY A 223 1.21 -14.37 0.77
C GLY A 223 1.70 -13.37 1.82
N GLN A 224 2.65 -13.74 2.67
CA GLN A 224 3.30 -12.77 3.56
C GLN A 224 4.60 -12.26 2.92
N LEU A 225 4.91 -10.99 3.15
CA LEU A 225 6.20 -10.41 2.77
C LEU A 225 7.24 -10.86 3.79
N LEU A 226 8.42 -11.22 3.29
CA LEU A 226 9.55 -11.63 4.11
C LEU A 226 10.44 -10.41 4.38
N PRO A 227 10.54 -9.95 5.63
CA PRO A 227 11.31 -8.76 5.97
C PRO A 227 12.82 -9.01 5.81
N LEU A 228 13.54 -7.99 5.35
CA LEU A 228 14.99 -7.94 5.29
C LEU A 228 15.56 -7.49 6.63
N CYS A 229 16.71 -8.06 7.01
CA CYS A 229 17.55 -7.62 8.10
C CYS A 229 18.84 -7.09 7.48
N LEU A 230 18.90 -5.78 7.26
CA LEU A 230 20.02 -5.12 6.59
C LEU A 230 21.01 -4.59 7.62
N GLU A 231 22.29 -4.72 7.30
CA GLU A 231 23.35 -4.08 8.08
C GLU A 231 23.33 -2.56 7.89
N GLU A 232 23.82 -1.83 8.88
CA GLU A 232 23.90 -0.37 8.77
C GLU A 232 24.92 0.03 7.68
N PRO A 233 24.53 0.83 6.67
CA PRO A 233 25.45 1.26 5.63
C PRO A 233 26.46 2.29 6.15
N PRO A 234 27.63 2.47 5.51
CA PRO A 234 28.62 3.47 5.94
C PRO A 234 28.07 4.90 5.97
N LEU A 235 28.55 5.74 6.91
CA LEU A 235 28.05 7.11 7.11
C LEU A 235 28.08 7.96 5.82
N GLY A 236 29.18 7.94 5.06
CA GLY A 236 29.27 8.69 3.81
C GLY A 236 28.26 8.24 2.74
N PHE A 237 27.84 6.97 2.77
CA PHE A 237 26.74 6.49 1.93
C PHE A 237 25.40 7.05 2.41
N GLN A 238 25.15 7.04 3.73
CA GLN A 238 23.93 7.60 4.31
C GLN A 238 23.75 9.07 3.92
N GLU A 239 24.79 9.89 4.09
CA GLU A 239 24.79 11.32 3.73
C GLU A 239 24.51 11.55 2.24
N SER A 240 25.16 10.76 1.37
CA SER A 240 24.95 10.83 -0.08
C SER A 240 23.51 10.50 -0.47
N VAL A 241 22.92 9.46 0.11
CA VAL A 241 21.52 9.06 -0.14
C VAL A 241 20.56 10.13 0.36
N LEU A 242 20.78 10.70 1.54
CA LEU A 242 19.93 11.75 2.11
C LEU A 242 19.90 13.00 1.21
N ALA A 243 21.06 13.43 0.71
CA ALA A 243 21.16 14.55 -0.21
C ALA A 243 20.43 14.28 -1.53
N ALA A 244 20.62 13.08 -2.10
CA ALA A 244 19.95 12.68 -3.34
C ALA A 244 18.43 12.55 -3.18
N SER A 245 17.98 12.02 -2.03
CA SER A 245 16.57 11.81 -1.72
C SER A 245 15.84 13.12 -1.43
N ALA A 246 16.50 14.10 -0.79
CA ALA A 246 15.92 15.43 -0.53
C ALA A 246 15.42 16.09 -1.81
N ASN A 247 16.31 16.22 -2.81
CA ASN A 247 15.99 16.84 -4.09
C ASN A 247 14.87 16.08 -4.81
N PHE A 248 14.97 14.75 -4.84
CA PHE A 248 13.96 13.91 -5.48
C PHE A 248 12.57 14.07 -4.83
N LEU A 249 12.49 14.12 -3.50
CA LEU A 249 11.22 14.24 -2.79
C LEU A 249 10.57 15.62 -3.00
N GLU A 250 11.36 16.70 -2.98
CA GLU A 250 10.88 18.05 -3.27
C GLU A 250 10.34 18.19 -4.70
N ASP A 251 11.09 17.69 -5.68
CA ASP A 251 10.66 17.69 -7.08
C ASP A 251 9.38 16.85 -7.28
N LEU A 252 9.29 15.70 -6.61
CA LEU A 252 8.12 14.83 -6.71
C LEU A 252 6.88 15.48 -6.07
N ARG A 253 7.06 16.20 -4.96
CA ARG A 253 6.00 16.93 -4.26
C ARG A 253 5.49 18.12 -5.07
N SER A 254 6.37 18.83 -5.78
CA SER A 254 6.01 19.92 -6.69
C SER A 254 5.35 19.45 -7.99
N GLY A 255 5.23 18.14 -8.21
CA GLY A 255 4.57 17.56 -9.37
C GLY A 255 5.48 17.43 -10.59
N VAL A 256 6.77 17.69 -10.44
CA VAL A 256 7.77 17.53 -11.52
C VAL A 256 7.96 16.04 -11.80
N ASN A 257 8.04 15.69 -13.09
CA ASN A 257 8.34 14.32 -13.50
C ASN A 257 9.83 14.02 -13.33
N VAL A 258 10.20 13.59 -12.13
CA VAL A 258 11.59 13.20 -11.81
C VAL A 258 11.82 11.71 -11.84
N THR A 259 13.06 11.33 -12.12
CA THR A 259 13.56 9.95 -12.03
C THR A 259 14.38 9.79 -10.76
N LEU A 260 14.24 8.64 -10.10
CA LEU A 260 15.07 8.34 -8.95
C LEU A 260 16.55 8.28 -9.38
N PRO A 261 17.49 8.92 -8.65
CA PRO A 261 18.90 8.91 -9.00
C PRO A 261 19.44 7.47 -9.10
N SER A 262 20.10 7.11 -10.20
CA SER A 262 20.51 5.71 -10.42
C SER A 262 21.64 5.27 -9.50
N ALA A 263 22.56 6.17 -9.12
CA ALA A 263 23.78 5.84 -8.39
C ALA A 263 23.53 5.17 -7.02
N PRO A 264 22.77 5.75 -6.07
CA PRO A 264 22.52 5.11 -4.78
C PRO A 264 21.48 3.97 -4.85
N PHE A 265 20.55 4.01 -5.81
CA PHE A 265 19.39 3.11 -5.86
C PHE A 265 19.51 1.93 -6.83
N SER A 266 20.66 1.78 -7.51
CA SER A 266 20.93 0.63 -8.39
C SER A 266 22.18 -0.16 -7.96
N GLY A 267 22.83 0.24 -6.87
CA GLY A 267 24.04 -0.40 -6.34
C GLY A 267 23.76 -1.59 -5.42
N GLN A 268 24.82 -2.10 -4.79
CA GLN A 268 24.71 -3.21 -3.82
C GLN A 268 23.83 -2.85 -2.62
N LEU A 269 23.88 -1.60 -2.15
CA LEU A 269 23.14 -1.07 -1.00
C LEU A 269 21.79 -0.42 -1.36
N HIS A 270 21.13 -0.90 -2.42
CA HIS A 270 19.88 -0.29 -2.92
C HIS A 270 18.70 -0.44 -1.95
N HIS A 271 18.66 -1.51 -1.15
CA HIS A 271 17.62 -1.70 -0.13
C HIS A 271 17.80 -0.71 1.03
N GLU A 272 19.03 -0.51 1.47
CA GLU A 272 19.42 0.47 2.47
C GLU A 272 19.08 1.88 1.99
N ALA A 273 19.45 2.22 0.74
CA ALA A 273 19.08 3.49 0.13
C ALA A 273 17.55 3.70 0.10
N SER A 274 16.79 2.66 -0.22
CA SER A 274 15.33 2.69 -0.25
C SER A 274 14.71 2.95 1.13
N LEU A 275 15.26 2.36 2.20
CA LEU A 275 14.81 2.60 3.57
C LEU A 275 15.19 4.01 4.06
N ILE A 276 16.37 4.52 3.70
CA ILE A 276 16.78 5.90 4.02
C ILE A 276 15.80 6.89 3.36
N LEU A 277 15.50 6.71 2.08
CA LEU A 277 14.53 7.52 1.35
C LEU A 277 13.14 7.43 1.97
N ALA A 278 12.70 6.23 2.37
CA ALA A 278 11.41 6.04 3.03
C ALA A 278 11.36 6.77 4.39
N GLY A 279 12.45 6.73 5.16
CA GLY A 279 12.59 7.49 6.40
C GLY A 279 12.47 9.00 6.15
N GLN A 280 13.20 9.52 5.17
CA GLN A 280 13.15 10.95 4.83
C GLN A 280 11.77 11.39 4.30
N ALA A 281 11.09 10.55 3.52
CA ALA A 281 9.73 10.82 3.07
C ALA A 281 8.73 10.86 4.24
N VAL A 282 8.89 9.98 5.24
CA VAL A 282 8.11 10.02 6.49
C VAL A 282 8.43 11.29 7.28
N GLN A 283 9.71 11.68 7.37
CA GLN A 283 10.11 12.92 8.04
C GLN A 283 9.40 14.15 7.43
N GLN A 284 9.37 14.28 6.10
CA GLN A 284 8.62 15.35 5.43
C GLN A 284 7.12 15.32 5.75
N MET A 285 6.52 14.12 5.84
CA MET A 285 5.12 13.96 6.25
C MET A 285 4.89 14.38 7.70
N LEU A 286 5.78 14.03 8.62
CA LEU A 286 5.67 14.46 10.01
C LEU A 286 5.76 15.98 10.13
N CYS A 287 6.74 16.61 9.46
CA CYS A 287 6.88 18.07 9.44
C CYS A 287 5.62 18.77 8.90
N SER A 288 4.91 18.16 7.93
CA SER A 288 3.74 18.79 7.29
C SER A 288 2.40 18.45 7.95
N ASP A 289 2.24 17.25 8.51
CA ASP A 289 0.94 16.65 8.78
C ASP A 289 0.87 15.82 10.08
N LEU A 290 1.87 15.90 10.96
CA LEU A 290 1.89 15.21 12.27
C LEU A 290 0.57 15.31 13.08
N PRO A 291 -0.13 16.48 13.16
CA PRO A 291 -1.39 16.57 13.91
C PRO A 291 -2.50 15.64 13.41
N TYR A 292 -2.44 15.20 12.15
CA TYR A 292 -3.43 14.32 11.53
C TYR A 292 -3.04 12.83 11.60
N LEU A 293 -1.82 12.52 12.06
CA LEU A 293 -1.34 11.15 12.13
C LEU A 293 -2.00 10.39 13.29
N SER A 294 -2.63 9.27 12.97
CA SER A 294 -3.35 8.45 13.96
C SER A 294 -2.44 7.61 14.84
N SER A 295 -1.30 7.16 14.32
CA SER A 295 -0.32 6.38 15.06
C SER A 295 1.07 6.55 14.45
N PHE A 296 2.09 6.72 15.31
CA PHE A 296 3.49 6.61 14.89
C PHE A 296 4.08 5.25 15.25
N LEU A 297 3.47 4.53 16.20
CA LEU A 297 3.88 3.18 16.57
C LEU A 297 3.82 2.20 15.39
N GLU A 298 2.80 2.30 14.54
CA GLU A 298 2.72 1.48 13.32
C GLU A 298 3.90 1.72 12.36
N ILE A 299 4.40 2.96 12.27
CA ILE A 299 5.56 3.34 11.45
C ILE A 299 6.84 2.78 12.07
N VAL A 300 7.00 2.90 13.39
CA VAL A 300 8.15 2.33 14.12
C VAL A 300 8.25 0.82 13.92
N LEU A 301 7.15 0.08 14.05
CA LEU A 301 7.13 -1.36 13.86
C LEU A 301 7.43 -1.77 12.42
N ALA A 302 7.11 -0.92 11.44
CA ALA A 302 7.32 -1.21 10.02
C ALA A 302 8.80 -1.34 9.63
N PHE A 303 9.71 -0.67 10.36
CA PHE A 303 11.15 -0.83 10.14
C PHE A 303 11.67 -2.22 10.52
N GLY A 304 10.90 -2.99 11.29
CA GLY A 304 11.30 -4.32 11.73
C GLY A 304 12.64 -4.27 12.46
N LYS A 305 13.59 -5.12 12.06
CA LYS A 305 14.94 -5.20 12.64
C LYS A 305 15.90 -4.11 12.13
N ASN A 306 15.49 -3.29 11.17
CA ASN A 306 16.34 -2.23 10.60
C ASN A 306 16.32 -0.98 11.50
N PHE A 307 16.69 -1.14 12.78
CA PHE A 307 16.68 -0.07 13.77
C PHE A 307 17.63 1.08 13.42
N TRP A 308 18.68 0.83 12.64
CA TRP A 308 19.57 1.88 12.13
C TRP A 308 18.81 2.90 11.27
N ALA A 309 17.86 2.44 10.44
CA ALA A 309 17.07 3.31 9.57
C ALA A 309 16.06 4.13 10.39
N LEU A 310 15.47 3.52 11.41
CA LEU A 310 14.61 4.23 12.37
C LEU A 310 15.42 5.27 13.16
N ARG A 311 16.64 4.93 13.60
CA ARG A 311 17.54 5.88 14.27
C ARG A 311 17.83 7.08 13.37
N LEU A 312 18.15 6.84 12.10
CA LEU A 312 18.41 7.91 11.13
C LEU A 312 17.19 8.83 10.94
N LEU A 313 15.97 8.28 10.95
CA LEU A 313 14.74 9.08 10.95
C LEU A 313 14.65 9.94 12.23
N LEU A 314 14.83 9.35 13.42
CA LEU A 314 14.74 10.09 14.69
C LEU A 314 15.82 11.18 14.80
N ASP A 315 17.02 10.92 14.29
CA ASP A 315 18.11 11.90 14.23
C ASP A 315 17.73 13.09 13.34
N GLN A 316 17.10 12.85 12.19
CA GLN A 316 16.60 13.92 11.30
C GLN A 316 15.47 14.76 11.92
N LEU A 317 14.62 14.15 12.77
CA LEU A 317 13.58 14.89 13.49
C LEU A 317 14.16 15.80 14.59
N SER A 318 15.39 15.54 15.04
CA SER A 318 16.03 16.33 16.10
C SER A 318 16.31 17.78 15.69
N CYS A 319 16.28 18.09 14.39
CA CYS A 319 16.37 19.46 13.87
C CYS A 319 15.13 20.32 14.19
N GLU A 320 13.97 19.71 14.46
CA GLU A 320 12.71 20.40 14.74
C GLU A 320 12.10 19.91 16.06
N GLU A 321 12.43 20.60 17.17
CA GLU A 321 12.07 20.18 18.53
C GLU A 321 10.56 19.92 18.71
N HIS A 322 9.71 20.75 18.10
CA HIS A 322 8.26 20.61 18.19
C HIS A 322 7.73 19.34 17.50
N ILE A 323 8.29 18.97 16.34
CA ILE A 323 7.94 17.72 15.63
C ILE A 323 8.42 16.52 16.43
N LEU A 324 9.65 16.56 16.94
CA LEU A 324 10.19 15.48 17.77
C LEU A 324 9.33 15.28 19.03
N CYS A 325 9.00 16.36 19.74
CA CYS A 325 8.16 16.29 20.93
C CYS A 325 6.75 15.77 20.62
N GLY A 326 6.14 16.23 19.52
CA GLY A 326 4.84 15.74 19.08
C GLY A 326 4.88 14.25 18.70
N THR A 327 5.95 13.81 18.03
CA THR A 327 6.17 12.40 17.66
C THR A 327 6.34 11.52 18.89
N ALA A 328 7.12 11.96 19.88
CA ALA A 328 7.28 11.25 21.15
C ALA A 328 5.95 11.17 21.93
N ASN A 329 5.17 12.24 21.96
CA ASN A 329 3.84 12.25 22.58
C ASN A 329 2.88 11.26 21.90
N LEU A 330 2.93 11.21 20.57
CA LEU A 330 2.15 10.28 19.77
C LEU A 330 2.54 8.82 20.09
N LEU A 331 3.83 8.51 20.18
CA LEU A 331 4.30 7.17 20.59
C LEU A 331 3.87 6.78 22.00
N LEU A 332 4.02 7.68 22.98
CA LEU A 332 3.60 7.42 24.35
C LEU A 332 2.09 7.14 24.41
N ARG A 333 1.30 7.92 23.67
CA ARG A 333 -0.15 7.71 23.55
C ARG A 333 -0.47 6.35 22.94
N ASP A 334 0.20 5.98 21.86
CA ASP A 334 -0.03 4.72 21.16
C ASP A 334 0.34 3.52 22.06
N LEU A 335 1.51 3.55 22.69
CA LEU A 335 1.97 2.52 23.62
C LEU A 335 1.03 2.38 24.83
N SER A 336 0.51 3.48 25.34
CA SER A 336 -0.45 3.49 26.45
C SER A 336 -1.79 2.85 26.04
N ARG A 337 -2.30 3.20 24.85
CA ARG A 337 -3.58 2.67 24.33
C ARG A 337 -3.48 1.20 23.89
N GLU A 338 -2.34 0.80 23.33
CA GLU A 338 -2.15 -0.52 22.71
C GLU A 338 -1.26 -1.45 23.53
N LYS A 339 -1.12 -1.20 24.84
CA LYS A 339 -0.27 -1.98 25.76
C LYS A 339 -0.37 -3.49 25.58
N ALA A 340 -1.59 -4.05 25.58
CA ALA A 340 -1.81 -5.49 25.48
C ALA A 340 -1.36 -6.05 24.11
N THR A 341 -1.63 -5.31 23.02
CA THR A 341 -1.19 -5.66 21.68
C THR A 341 0.34 -5.63 21.58
N MET A 342 0.97 -4.60 22.14
CA MET A 342 2.42 -4.44 22.14
C MET A 342 3.14 -5.54 22.92
N LEU A 343 2.64 -5.91 24.10
CA LEU A 343 3.21 -7.03 24.86
C LEU A 343 3.16 -8.35 24.06
N ARG A 344 2.07 -8.60 23.33
CA ARG A 344 1.95 -9.76 22.45
C ARG A 344 2.90 -9.69 21.25
N VAL A 345 3.05 -8.52 20.65
CA VAL A 345 4.00 -8.29 19.54
C VAL A 345 5.43 -8.53 20.01
N TRP A 346 5.82 -7.97 21.16
CA TRP A 346 7.14 -8.17 21.75
C TRP A 346 7.40 -9.63 22.14
N GLN A 347 6.39 -10.34 22.64
CA GLN A 347 6.49 -11.78 22.87
C GLN A 347 6.79 -12.56 21.59
N ASN A 348 6.17 -12.20 20.47
CA ASN A 348 6.40 -12.83 19.17
C ASN A 348 7.75 -12.46 18.54
N LEU A 349 8.21 -11.21 18.74
CA LEU A 349 9.48 -10.71 18.17
C LEU A 349 10.71 -11.10 19.01
N GLY A 350 10.51 -11.36 20.30
CA GLY A 350 11.53 -11.87 21.20
C GLY A 350 12.44 -10.79 21.83
N PRO A 351 13.28 -11.20 22.79
CA PRO A 351 14.02 -10.28 23.66
C PRO A 351 15.07 -9.46 22.91
N GLN A 352 15.70 -9.97 21.86
CA GLN A 352 16.68 -9.21 21.06
C GLN A 352 16.04 -7.99 20.41
N TYR A 353 14.86 -8.15 19.81
CA TYR A 353 14.13 -7.04 19.21
C TYR A 353 13.75 -5.98 20.24
N VAL A 354 13.20 -6.43 21.38
CA VAL A 354 12.79 -5.52 22.47
C VAL A 354 14.00 -4.80 23.07
N GLY A 355 15.12 -5.50 23.24
CA GLY A 355 16.37 -4.91 23.72
C GLY A 355 16.87 -3.81 22.79
N GLN A 356 16.91 -4.06 21.49
CA GLN A 356 17.30 -3.05 20.49
C GLN A 356 16.33 -1.86 20.46
N PHE A 357 15.03 -2.11 20.54
CA PHE A 357 14.01 -1.06 20.64
C PHE A 357 14.24 -0.17 21.88
N LEU A 358 14.42 -0.78 23.06
CA LEU A 358 14.68 -0.04 24.30
C LEU A 358 15.99 0.73 24.21
N CYS A 359 17.05 0.12 23.70
CA CYS A 359 18.35 0.76 23.49
C CYS A 359 18.23 2.01 22.62
N LEU A 360 17.53 1.91 21.49
CA LEU A 360 17.33 3.03 20.57
C LEU A 360 16.71 4.25 21.26
N PHE A 361 15.62 4.06 21.99
CA PHE A 361 14.93 5.19 22.62
C PHE A 361 15.67 5.69 23.86
N LEU A 362 16.21 4.81 24.71
CA LEU A 362 16.93 5.20 25.93
C LEU A 362 18.24 5.94 25.62
N THR A 363 18.90 5.63 24.50
CA THR A 363 20.14 6.29 24.06
C THR A 363 19.91 7.50 23.16
N CYS A 364 18.64 7.79 22.80
CA CYS A 364 18.32 8.96 22.00
C CYS A 364 18.78 10.24 22.72
N ARG A 365 19.37 11.19 21.98
CA ARG A 365 19.91 12.43 22.55
C ARG A 365 18.83 13.29 23.22
N HIS A 366 17.60 13.25 22.69
CA HIS A 366 16.52 14.10 23.15
C HIS A 366 15.72 13.47 24.31
N LYS A 367 15.65 14.17 25.45
CA LYS A 367 14.97 13.69 26.67
C LYS A 367 13.53 13.23 26.43
N ARG A 368 12.79 13.91 25.54
CA ARG A 368 11.41 13.51 25.22
C ARG A 368 11.35 12.14 24.52
N MET A 369 12.28 11.81 23.64
CA MET A 369 12.34 10.47 23.04
C MET A 369 12.80 9.42 24.05
N GLN A 370 13.71 9.77 24.97
CA GLN A 370 14.09 8.88 26.08
C GLN A 370 12.88 8.47 26.93
N SER A 371 11.90 9.36 27.12
CA SER A 371 10.68 9.04 27.86
C SER A 371 9.86 7.91 27.22
N VAL A 372 9.94 7.71 25.90
CA VAL A 372 9.33 6.55 25.20
C VAL A 372 10.02 5.26 25.64
N GLY A 373 11.36 5.26 25.71
CA GLY A 373 12.15 4.12 26.19
C GLY A 373 11.84 3.79 27.65
N LEU A 374 11.78 4.82 28.52
CA LEU A 374 11.42 4.65 29.93
C LEU A 374 10.01 4.09 30.12
N PHE A 375 9.03 4.63 29.39
CA PHE A 375 7.65 4.12 29.44
C PHE A 375 7.57 2.68 28.93
N SER A 376 8.29 2.34 27.87
CA SER A 376 8.35 0.98 27.35
C SER A 376 8.99 0.01 28.37
N LEU A 377 10.02 0.47 29.08
CA LEU A 377 10.66 -0.28 30.15
C LEU A 377 9.69 -0.54 31.31
N SER A 378 8.94 0.49 31.76
CA SER A 378 7.95 0.33 32.82
C SER A 378 6.82 -0.61 32.41
N LEU A 379 6.38 -0.57 31.14
CA LEU A 379 5.41 -1.53 30.61
C LEU A 379 5.89 -2.99 30.75
N VAL A 380 7.18 -3.26 30.53
CA VAL A 380 7.75 -4.60 30.72
C VAL A 380 7.78 -4.98 32.21
N ILE A 381 8.26 -4.07 33.08
CA ILE A 381 8.33 -4.29 34.55
C ILE A 381 6.94 -4.58 35.13
N ASP A 382 5.93 -3.80 34.74
CA ASP A 382 4.59 -3.97 35.28
C ASP A 382 3.92 -5.26 34.80
N ASN A 383 4.51 -5.97 33.83
CA ASN A 383 3.91 -7.12 33.14
C ASN A 383 4.88 -8.29 33.01
N LEU A 384 5.82 -8.45 33.95
CA LEU A 384 6.82 -9.53 33.93
C LEU A 384 6.23 -10.93 33.78
N HIS A 385 5.04 -11.15 34.36
CA HIS A 385 4.30 -12.41 34.23
C HIS A 385 3.93 -12.76 32.78
N LEU A 386 3.83 -11.77 31.89
CA LEU A 386 3.58 -11.94 30.45
C LEU A 386 4.86 -11.91 29.61
N CYS A 387 6.01 -11.61 30.23
CA CYS A 387 7.29 -11.41 29.58
C CYS A 387 8.34 -12.41 30.10
N PRO A 388 8.17 -13.72 29.88
CA PRO A 388 9.14 -14.73 30.36
C PRO A 388 10.54 -14.53 29.77
N TRP A 389 10.63 -13.86 28.61
CA TRP A 389 11.87 -13.49 27.95
C TRP A 389 12.59 -12.30 28.58
N ALA A 390 11.96 -11.57 29.51
CA ALA A 390 12.51 -10.30 30.00
C ALA A 390 13.80 -10.46 30.82
N ARG A 391 14.05 -11.64 31.42
CA ARG A 391 15.35 -11.96 32.03
C ARG A 391 16.52 -11.86 31.04
N GLN A 392 16.28 -12.20 29.77
CA GLN A 392 17.29 -12.13 28.71
C GLN A 392 17.62 -10.68 28.32
N LEU A 393 16.75 -9.71 28.63
CA LEU A 393 17.06 -8.28 28.45
C LEU A 393 18.21 -7.82 29.35
N CYS A 394 18.34 -8.40 30.55
CA CYS A 394 19.43 -8.02 31.45
C CYS A 394 20.79 -8.39 30.88
N THR A 395 20.91 -9.58 30.29
CA THR A 395 22.10 -10.00 29.56
C THR A 395 22.36 -9.08 28.37
N PHE A 396 21.33 -8.78 27.58
CA PHE A 396 21.45 -7.87 26.44
C PHE A 396 21.93 -6.47 26.85
N PHE A 397 21.38 -5.90 27.93
CA PHE A 397 21.79 -4.58 28.43
C PHE A 397 23.22 -4.56 28.96
N TYR A 398 23.68 -5.68 29.54
CA TYR A 398 25.07 -5.82 29.95
C TYR A 398 26.01 -5.84 28.73
N GLU A 399 25.71 -6.66 27.73
CA GLU A 399 26.50 -6.80 26.51
C GLU A 399 26.51 -5.52 25.65
N SER A 400 25.39 -4.81 25.61
CA SER A 400 25.23 -3.58 24.82
C SER A 400 25.92 -2.36 25.45
N GLY A 401 26.59 -2.50 26.59
CA GLY A 401 27.20 -1.38 27.32
C GLY A 401 26.18 -0.39 27.90
N LEU A 402 24.90 -0.77 27.95
CA LEU A 402 23.79 0.05 28.46
C LEU A 402 23.87 0.34 29.97
N ARG A 403 24.83 -0.25 30.71
CA ARG A 403 25.16 0.17 32.08
C ARG A 403 26.23 1.28 32.14
N GLN A 404 26.98 1.49 31.05
CA GLN A 404 28.15 2.37 30.98
C GLN A 404 27.90 3.65 30.17
N LEU A 405 26.77 3.73 29.46
CA LEU A 405 26.38 4.91 28.70
C LEU A 405 26.08 6.10 29.64
N PRO A 406 26.48 7.34 29.27
CA PRO A 406 26.27 8.52 30.09
C PRO A 406 24.81 8.96 30.02
N PHE A 407 23.95 8.24 30.74
CA PHE A 407 22.55 8.63 30.89
C PHE A 407 22.43 9.90 31.73
N GLY A 408 21.40 10.70 31.47
CA GLY A 408 20.92 11.64 32.48
C GLY A 408 20.53 10.87 33.75
N THR A 409 20.70 11.48 34.93
CA THR A 409 20.50 10.86 36.25
C THR A 409 19.18 10.08 36.37
N THR A 410 18.10 10.57 35.77
CA THR A 410 16.79 9.89 35.74
C THR A 410 16.79 8.59 34.93
N VAL A 411 17.40 8.57 33.75
CA VAL A 411 17.43 7.37 32.90
C VAL A 411 18.34 6.31 33.51
N TYR A 412 19.47 6.73 34.09
CA TYR A 412 20.34 5.83 34.86
C TYR A 412 19.58 5.18 36.01
N HIS A 413 18.86 5.96 36.81
CA HIS A 413 18.09 5.46 37.95
C HIS A 413 17.03 4.42 37.54
N GLU A 414 16.24 4.67 36.49
CA GLU A 414 15.20 3.73 36.03
C GLU A 414 15.79 2.47 35.40
N VAL A 415 16.88 2.58 34.63
CA VAL A 415 17.60 1.41 34.10
C VAL A 415 18.21 0.58 35.23
N SER A 416 18.82 1.22 36.23
CA SER A 416 19.33 0.55 37.44
C SER A 416 18.21 -0.10 38.25
N LYS A 417 17.04 0.54 38.36
CA LYS A 417 15.86 -0.03 39.02
C LYS A 417 15.36 -1.27 38.27
N PHE A 418 15.25 -1.21 36.95
CA PHE A 418 14.93 -2.36 36.09
C PHE A 418 15.90 -3.51 36.33
N VAL A 419 17.21 -3.25 36.21
CA VAL A 419 18.26 -4.24 36.45
C VAL A 419 18.13 -4.87 37.85
N SER A 420 17.93 -4.06 38.89
CA SER A 420 17.80 -4.53 40.27
C SER A 420 16.52 -5.36 40.51
N ALA A 421 15.44 -5.08 39.78
CA ALA A 421 14.19 -5.84 39.87
C ALA A 421 14.37 -7.26 39.30
N PHE A 422 15.25 -7.43 38.32
CA PHE A 422 15.59 -8.73 37.74
C PHE A 422 16.67 -9.47 38.48
N GLU A 423 17.66 -8.79 39.07
CA GLU A 423 18.67 -9.44 39.92
C GLU A 423 18.06 -10.06 41.20
N LYS A 424 16.83 -9.66 41.56
CA LYS A 424 16.06 -10.20 42.71
C LYS A 424 15.06 -11.31 42.34
N LEU A 425 14.88 -11.61 41.05
CA LEU A 425 13.96 -12.62 40.50
C LEU A 425 14.70 -13.84 39.99
#